data_AF-A0A2N9HXG4-F1
#
_entry.id   AF-A0A2N9HXG4-F1
#
_cell.length_a   1.000
_cell.length_b   1.000
_cell.length_c   1.000
_cell.angle_alpha   90.00
_cell.angle_beta   90.00
_cell.angle_gamma   90.00
#
_symmetry.space_group_name_H-M   'P 1'
#
loop_
_entity.id
_entity.type
_entity.pdbx_description
1 polymer ?
#
loop_
_entity_poly.entity_id
_entity_poly.type
_entity_poly.pdbx_seq_one_letter_code
_entity_poly.pdbx_strand_id
1 'polypeptide(L)'
;MDFVYDYMFHLLSEYAKLLKFEPTIPPGAVEVCSETMACPEEDGLWNLKNFMVESMVKSPRNTLPCTMPPPYDLPALEAIFQSKQDILREVGMWENEHSENNKLVEI
;
A
#
# COMPACT_ATOMS: atom_id res chain seq x y z
N MET A 1 6.02 3.90 -8.45
CA MET A 1 4.59 4.07 -8.10
C MET A 1 3.66 3.92 -9.31
N ASP A 2 4.19 3.52 -10.47
CA ASP A 2 3.56 3.73 -11.77
C ASP A 2 2.27 2.95 -12.02
N PHE A 3 2.03 1.87 -11.27
CA PHE A 3 0.88 0.98 -11.47
C PHE A 3 -0.07 0.96 -10.27
N VAL A 4 0.27 1.64 -9.17
CA VAL A 4 -0.52 1.57 -7.93
C VAL A 4 -1.89 2.19 -8.15
N TYR A 5 -1.94 3.36 -8.79
CA TYR A 5 -3.20 4.05 -9.08
C TYR A 5 -4.03 3.32 -10.14
N ASP A 6 -3.41 2.81 -11.20
CA ASP A 6 -4.09 2.02 -12.23
C ASP A 6 -4.71 0.75 -11.63
N TYR A 7 -3.96 0.06 -10.76
CA TYR A 7 -4.43 -1.12 -10.05
C TYR A 7 -5.57 -0.79 -9.07
N MET A 8 -5.42 0.25 -8.25
CA MET A 8 -6.47 0.67 -7.31
C MET A 8 -7.76 1.03 -8.04
N PHE A 9 -7.65 1.78 -9.15
CA PHE A 9 -8.79 2.15 -9.96
C PHE A 9 -9.48 0.92 -10.58
N HIS A 10 -8.70 0.01 -11.17
CA HIS A 10 -9.22 -1.23 -11.72
C HIS A 10 -9.94 -2.07 -10.65
N LEU A 11 -9.30 -2.27 -9.50
CA LEU A 11 -9.84 -3.06 -8.39
C LEU A 11 -11.17 -2.50 -7.89
N LEU A 12 -11.23 -1.19 -7.61
CA LEU A 12 -12.45 -0.54 -7.12
C LEU A 12 -13.57 -0.59 -8.16
N SER A 13 -13.23 -0.41 -9.45
CA SER A 13 -14.20 -0.45 -10.55
C SER A 13 -14.80 -1.84 -10.76
N GLU A 14 -13.98 -2.89 -10.74
CA GLU A 14 -14.47 -4.26 -10.87
C GLU A 14 -15.23 -4.71 -9.62
N TYR A 15 -14.78 -4.31 -8.43
CA TYR A 15 -15.47 -4.62 -7.18
C TYR A 15 -16.86 -3.96 -7.10
N ALA A 16 -16.99 -2.72 -7.56
CA ALA A 16 -18.27 -2.01 -7.57
C ALA A 16 -19.36 -2.76 -8.36
N LYS A 17 -19.00 -3.53 -9.40
CA LYS A 17 -19.93 -4.36 -10.17
C LYS A 17 -20.50 -5.55 -9.39
N LEU A 18 -19.85 -5.95 -8.31
CA LEU A 18 -20.29 -7.07 -7.47
C LEU A 18 -21.33 -6.64 -6.42
N LEU A 19 -21.52 -5.33 -6.23
CA LEU A 19 -22.48 -4.80 -5.27
C LEU A 19 -23.91 -5.17 -5.70
N LYS A 20 -24.64 -5.82 -4.78
CA LYS A 20 -26.04 -6.24 -4.99
C LYS A 20 -27.05 -5.27 -4.37
N PHE A 21 -26.59 -4.10 -3.97
CA PHE A 21 -27.40 -3.06 -3.33
C PHE A 21 -27.05 -1.70 -3.95
N GLU A 22 -27.97 -0.76 -3.82
CA GLU A 22 -27.75 0.62 -4.24
C GLU A 22 -26.98 1.38 -3.15
N PRO A 23 -25.76 1.88 -3.44
CA PRO A 23 -24.99 2.65 -2.47
C PRO A 23 -25.73 3.92 -2.08
N THR A 24 -25.89 4.14 -0.78
CA THR A 24 -26.50 5.36 -0.23
C THR A 24 -25.55 5.99 0.78
N ILE A 25 -25.60 7.32 0.89
CA ILE A 25 -24.73 8.07 1.80
C ILE A 25 -25.24 7.86 3.24
N PRO A 26 -24.43 7.29 4.16
CA PRO A 26 -24.87 7.05 5.53
C PRO A 26 -24.98 8.37 6.31
N PRO A 27 -25.87 8.45 7.32
CA PRO A 27 -25.95 9.61 8.20
C PRO A 27 -24.60 9.81 8.93
N GLY A 28 -24.10 11.04 8.92
CA GLY A 28 -22.80 11.39 9.51
C GLY A 28 -21.60 11.17 8.60
N ALA A 29 -21.80 10.79 7.33
CA ALA A 29 -20.73 10.81 6.34
C ALA A 29 -20.19 12.24 6.16
N VAL A 30 -18.87 12.37 6.16
CA VAL A 30 -18.16 13.63 5.89
C VAL A 30 -17.62 13.57 4.48
N GLU A 31 -17.90 14.60 3.68
CA GLU A 31 -17.37 14.74 2.33
C GLU A 31 -15.85 14.98 2.38
N VAL A 32 -15.10 14.16 1.65
CA VAL A 32 -13.67 14.34 1.46
C VAL A 32 -13.45 14.88 0.05
N CYS A 33 -13.05 16.15 -0.05
CA CYS A 33 -12.66 16.79 -1.29
C CYS A 33 -11.13 16.80 -1.42
N SER A 34 -10.62 17.00 -2.63
CA SER A 34 -9.18 17.19 -2.89
C SER A 34 -8.57 18.33 -2.06
N GLU A 35 -9.38 19.34 -1.77
CA GLU A 35 -9.07 20.51 -0.98
C GLU A 35 -9.02 20.18 0.51
N THR A 36 -9.85 19.25 0.98
CA THR A 36 -9.85 18.73 2.35
C THR A 36 -8.67 17.79 2.61
N MET A 37 -8.17 17.10 1.59
CA MET A 37 -6.88 16.38 1.64
C MET A 37 -5.68 17.34 1.75
N ALA A 38 -5.87 18.61 1.36
CA ALA A 38 -4.82 19.62 1.34
C ALA A 38 -4.71 20.47 2.63
N CYS A 39 -5.57 20.27 3.64
CA CYS A 39 -5.61 21.04 4.89
C CYS A 39 -6.19 20.21 6.08
N PRO A 40 -5.81 20.37 7.37
CA PRO A 40 -4.62 20.98 7.97
C PRO A 40 -3.95 20.11 9.07
N GLU A 41 -2.62 20.17 9.19
CA GLU A 41 -1.90 20.19 10.47
C GLU A 41 -0.62 21.02 10.26
N GLU A 42 -0.32 21.89 11.23
CA GLU A 42 0.29 23.22 11.06
C GLU A 42 1.73 23.30 10.53
N ASP A 43 2.41 22.19 10.26
CA ASP A 43 3.84 22.18 9.86
C ASP A 43 4.18 21.42 8.55
N GLY A 44 3.19 20.83 7.86
CA GLY A 44 3.46 19.88 6.73
C GLY A 44 3.05 20.34 5.32
N LEU A 45 2.42 21.52 5.18
CA LEU A 45 1.53 21.85 4.06
C LEU A 45 2.18 21.95 2.67
N TRP A 46 3.39 22.53 2.57
CA TRP A 46 4.03 22.79 1.26
C TRP A 46 4.45 21.49 0.57
N ASN A 47 5.01 20.55 1.33
CA ASN A 47 5.53 19.29 0.80
C ASN A 47 4.39 18.36 0.34
N LEU A 48 3.33 18.22 1.14
CA LEU A 48 2.23 17.31 0.81
C LEU A 48 1.44 17.79 -0.40
N LYS A 49 1.13 19.09 -0.48
CA LYS A 49 0.44 19.67 -1.64
C LYS A 49 1.27 19.51 -2.91
N ASN A 50 2.57 19.83 -2.88
CA ASN A 50 3.42 19.66 -4.04
C ASN A 50 3.56 18.19 -4.43
N PHE A 51 3.71 17.29 -3.47
CA PHE A 51 3.74 15.87 -3.72
C PHE A 51 2.45 15.36 -4.37
N MET A 52 1.27 15.79 -3.91
CA MET A 52 -0.01 15.43 -4.52
C MET A 52 -0.14 15.97 -5.95
N VAL A 53 0.28 17.21 -6.20
CA VAL A 53 0.24 17.82 -7.53
C VAL A 53 1.25 17.17 -8.49
N GLU A 54 2.46 16.87 -8.01
CA GLU A 54 3.52 16.22 -8.78
C GLU A 54 3.19 14.75 -9.10
N SER A 55 2.56 14.05 -8.17
CA SER A 55 2.12 12.65 -8.36
C SER A 55 0.81 12.51 -9.14
N MET A 56 0.14 13.62 -9.47
CA MET A 56 -1.11 13.60 -10.22
C MET A 56 -0.89 13.07 -11.64
N VAL A 57 -1.62 12.01 -11.99
CA VAL A 57 -1.60 11.43 -13.34
C VAL A 57 -2.28 12.40 -14.32
N LYS A 58 -1.49 13.02 -15.20
CA LYS A 58 -1.99 14.06 -16.14
C LYS A 58 -2.70 13.51 -17.36
N SER A 59 -2.42 12.26 -17.72
CA SER A 59 -3.07 11.59 -18.85
C SER A 59 -2.98 10.08 -18.66
N PRO A 60 -3.93 9.30 -19.21
CA PRO A 60 -3.76 7.87 -19.36
C PRO A 60 -2.44 7.58 -20.09
N ARG A 61 -1.80 6.46 -19.78
CA ARG A 61 -0.67 6.01 -20.58
C ARG A 61 -1.18 5.59 -21.96
N ASN A 62 -0.50 6.06 -23.01
CA ASN A 62 -0.74 5.64 -24.39
C ASN A 62 -0.19 4.23 -24.69
N THR A 63 0.53 3.65 -23.73
CA THR A 63 0.98 2.27 -23.78
C THR A 63 -0.07 1.38 -23.15
N LEU A 64 -0.26 0.18 -23.70
CA LEU A 64 -1.06 -0.86 -23.05
C LEU A 64 -0.56 -1.09 -21.61
N PRO A 65 -1.45 -1.43 -20.66
CA PRO A 65 -1.04 -1.88 -19.33
C PRO A 65 0.04 -2.97 -19.49
N CYS A 66 1.02 -2.99 -18.60
CA CYS A 66 1.91 -4.14 -18.56
C CYS A 66 1.06 -5.40 -18.35
N THR A 67 1.37 -6.46 -19.08
CA THR A 67 0.75 -7.76 -18.83
C THR A 67 1.10 -8.14 -17.40
N MET A 68 0.08 -8.33 -16.54
CA MET A 68 0.34 -8.87 -15.21
C MET A 68 1.12 -10.17 -15.38
N PRO A 69 2.21 -10.36 -14.60
CA PRO A 69 2.92 -11.62 -14.65
C PRO A 69 1.92 -12.74 -14.35
N PRO A 70 2.08 -13.91 -15.00
CA PRO A 70 1.23 -15.05 -14.70
C PRO A 70 1.30 -15.34 -13.19
N PRO A 71 0.21 -15.86 -12.60
CA PRO A 71 0.23 -16.27 -11.20
C PRO A 71 1.39 -17.23 -10.96
N TYR A 72 2.00 -17.15 -9.79
CA TYR A 72 3.07 -18.06 -9.39
C TYR A 72 2.60 -19.51 -9.54
N ASP A 73 3.45 -20.35 -10.11
CA ASP A 73 3.23 -21.79 -10.03
C ASP A 73 3.39 -22.25 -8.58
N LEU A 74 2.85 -23.43 -8.27
CA LEU A 74 2.89 -23.97 -6.91
C LEU A 74 4.32 -24.05 -6.35
N PRO A 75 5.34 -24.50 -7.11
CA PRO A 75 6.72 -24.52 -6.62
C PRO A 75 7.28 -23.13 -6.31
N ALA A 76 7.07 -22.13 -7.16
CA ALA A 76 7.54 -20.78 -6.90
C ALA A 76 6.87 -20.17 -5.67
N LEU A 77 5.56 -20.42 -5.50
CA LEU A 77 4.82 -19.95 -4.33
C LEU A 77 5.33 -20.60 -3.03
N GLU A 78 5.63 -21.91 -3.06
CA GLU A 78 6.19 -22.63 -1.92
C GLU A 78 7.60 -22.11 -1.57
N ALA A 79 8.44 -21.84 -2.56
CA ALA A 79 9.76 -21.24 -2.36
C ALA A 79 9.66 -19.85 -1.71
N ILE A 80 8.67 -19.03 -2.11
CA ILE A 80 8.41 -17.73 -1.48
C ILE A 80 8.03 -17.91 0.00
N PHE A 81 7.15 -18.87 0.31
CA PHE A 81 6.75 -19.12 1.70
C PHE A 81 7.90 -19.63 2.56
N GLN A 82 8.76 -20.51 2.03
CA GLN A 82 9.96 -20.97 2.73
C GLN A 82 10.92 -19.82 2.99
N SER A 83 11.25 -19.03 1.97
CA SER A 83 12.11 -17.86 2.11
C SER A 83 11.58 -16.87 3.16
N LYS A 84 10.26 -16.64 3.19
CA LYS A 84 9.62 -15.82 4.23
C LYS A 84 9.86 -16.39 5.64
N GLN A 85 9.71 -17.70 5.83
CA GLN A 85 9.94 -18.34 7.13
C GLN A 85 11.40 -18.25 7.57
N ASP A 86 12.33 -18.45 6.64
CA ASP A 86 13.77 -18.38 6.92
C ASP A 86 14.18 -16.97 7.37
N ILE A 87 13.71 -15.93 6.68
CA ILE A 87 13.97 -14.52 7.04
C ILE A 87 13.38 -14.20 8.41
N LEU A 88 12.13 -14.62 8.68
CA LEU A 88 11.50 -14.37 9.98
C LEU A 88 12.27 -15.04 11.12
N ARG A 89 12.80 -16.24 10.89
CA ARG A 89 13.64 -16.94 11.87
C ARG A 89 14.95 -16.20 12.10
N GLU A 90 15.62 -15.77 11.04
CA GLU A 90 16.90 -15.04 11.12
C GLU A 90 16.74 -13.72 11.90
N VAL A 91 15.73 -12.92 11.56
CA VAL A 91 15.42 -11.68 12.28
C VAL A 91 15.10 -11.96 13.75
N GLY A 92 14.30 -12.99 14.04
CA GLY A 92 14.01 -13.37 15.42
C GLY A 92 15.26 -13.80 16.22
N MET A 93 16.24 -14.43 15.58
CA MET A 93 17.53 -14.73 16.22
C MET A 93 18.29 -13.46 16.56
N TRP A 94 18.39 -12.52 15.63
CA TRP A 94 19.05 -11.23 15.87
C TRP A 94 18.37 -10.41 16.96
N GLU A 95 17.04 -10.39 17.01
CA GLU A 95 16.28 -9.70 18.06
C GLU A 95 16.56 -10.31 19.44
N ASN A 96 16.64 -11.65 19.53
CA ASN A 96 16.98 -12.34 20.77
C ASN A 96 18.43 -12.07 21.20
N GLU A 97 19.39 -12.17 20.28
CA GLU A 97 20.80 -11.84 20.55
C GLU A 97 20.96 -10.39 21.00
N HIS A 98 20.26 -9.45 20.34
CA HIS A 98 20.26 -8.06 20.74
C HIS A 98 19.66 -7.86 22.13
N SER A 99 18.55 -8.54 22.44
CA SER A 99 17.93 -8.49 23.77
C SER A 99 18.83 -9.08 24.87
N GLU A 100 19.56 -10.17 24.61
CA GLU A 100 20.48 -10.75 25.58
C GLU A 100 21.71 -9.87 25.78
N ASN A 101 22.27 -9.32 24.71
CA ASN A 101 23.39 -8.38 24.79
C ASN A 101 23.02 -7.11 25.57
N ASN A 102 21.81 -6.56 25.37
CA ASN A 102 21.36 -5.40 26.16
C ASN A 102 21.24 -5.72 27.67
N LYS A 103 20.79 -6.92 28.03
CA LYS A 103 20.72 -7.36 29.44
C LYS A 103 22.09 -7.54 30.08
N LEU A 104 23.13 -7.84 29.30
CA LEU A 104 24.52 -7.99 29.78
C LEU A 104 25.25 -6.65 29.94
N VAL A 105 24.77 -5.57 29.31
CA VAL A 105 25.35 -4.22 29.39
C VAL A 105 24.79 -3.42 30.58
N GLU A 106 23.67 -3.84 31.17
CA GLU A 106 23.03 -3.19 32.33
C GLU A 106 23.44 -3.78 33.72
N ILE A 107 24.47 -4.64 33.78
CA ILE A 107 25.09 -5.18 35.02
C ILE A 107 26.50 -4.62 35.16
#